data_AF-A0A660RS98-F1
#
_entry.id   AF-A0A660RS98-F1
#
_cell.length_a   1.000
_cell.length_b   1.000
_cell.length_c   1.000
_cell.angle_alpha   90.00
_cell.angle_beta   90.00
_cell.angle_gamma   90.00
#
_symmetry.space_group_name_H-M   'P 1'
#
loop_
_entity.id
_entity.type
_entity.pdbx_description
1 polymer ?
#
loop_
_entity_poly.entity_id
_entity_poly.type
_entity_poly.pdbx_seq_one_letter_code
_entity_poly.pdbx_strand_id
1 'polypeptide(L)'
;MEKTAKKIIAIRGNHLLNKEKLKAHLAALLRLENIGVFLGNGASTVAGSKLFREIWENFVQNYPEEHNWLKKQNFLPELKYSEKDVNVEDLLDNIEIALKEWQRAGNQELNKLKKVRHCLYKEIIKAAILKEEWWENPEKILEGPHELSYHRILLQRLVASRQPGQTPPWIFTTNYDLAIEWAAESINLKVINGFEGLHCRSFSPHSFDLGYRNMLAKGEAKFGIYNIYLVKSHGSLTWQESKEYDTYFELSAQTAWEKIKFFLNSEDSDISLPIIFPFAAKYMQTIGFVLGELFRRFTEFLSRPQTCLIICGFSFSDKHLNQLFFRALQNPTLHLVICDPFAEIDEGHFNSLNKWIYKLANINSHQITIIGDKNNAYFESLVTYLPEPALYDEKLEEIKKFLKVLSHER
;
A
#
# COMPACT_ATOMS: atom_id res chain seq x y z
N MET A 1 39.97 22.60 2.75
CA MET A 1 38.78 22.18 1.97
C MET A 1 38.63 20.68 2.13
N GLU A 2 37.97 20.27 3.21
CA GLU A 2 37.66 18.86 3.45
C GLU A 2 36.70 18.37 2.36
N LYS A 3 37.12 17.35 1.61
CA LYS A 3 36.21 16.54 0.81
C LYS A 3 35.25 15.86 1.78
N THR A 4 34.06 16.41 1.98
CA THR A 4 32.96 15.66 2.58
C THR A 4 32.74 14.42 1.71
N ALA A 5 33.14 13.26 2.23
CA ALA A 5 32.87 11.98 1.57
C ALA A 5 31.36 11.90 1.31
N LYS A 6 30.97 11.87 0.02
CA LYS A 6 29.55 11.84 -0.34
C LYS A 6 28.95 10.54 0.21
N LYS A 7 28.15 10.65 1.27
CA LYS A 7 27.51 9.52 1.95
C LYS A 7 26.80 8.63 0.92
N ILE A 8 27.14 7.34 0.96
CA ILE A 8 26.49 6.31 0.14
C ILE A 8 25.14 5.99 0.78
N ILE A 9 24.08 5.93 -0.02
CA ILE A 9 22.72 5.72 0.47
C ILE A 9 21.99 4.59 -0.29
N ALA A 10 22.57 4.10 -1.38
CA ALA A 10 21.97 3.03 -2.17
C ALA A 10 23.04 2.18 -2.85
N ILE A 11 22.67 0.95 -3.17
CA ILE A 11 23.50 -0.02 -3.91
C ILE A 11 22.70 -0.54 -5.12
N ARG A 12 23.36 -0.66 -6.26
CA ARG A 12 22.80 -1.21 -7.50
C ARG A 12 23.75 -2.25 -8.07
N GLY A 13 23.44 -3.54 -7.93
CA GLY A 13 24.44 -4.58 -8.13
C GLY A 13 25.70 -4.28 -7.31
N ASN A 14 26.85 -4.12 -7.97
CA ASN A 14 28.12 -3.74 -7.32
C ASN A 14 28.34 -2.23 -7.19
N HIS A 15 27.44 -1.39 -7.70
CA HIS A 15 27.65 0.05 -7.76
C HIS A 15 27.03 0.76 -6.56
N LEU A 16 27.88 1.47 -5.80
CA LEU A 16 27.46 2.33 -4.70
C LEU A 16 27.00 3.68 -5.23
N LEU A 17 25.82 4.11 -4.79
CA LEU A 17 25.15 5.32 -5.22
C LEU A 17 25.05 6.31 -4.06
N ASN A 18 25.52 7.52 -4.30
CA ASN A 18 25.22 8.67 -3.45
C ASN A 18 23.87 9.29 -3.86
N LYS A 19 23.42 10.29 -3.11
CA LYS A 19 22.12 10.96 -3.34
C LYS A 19 21.94 11.50 -4.75
N GLU A 20 22.93 12.16 -5.33
CA GLU A 20 22.84 12.72 -6.69
C GLU A 20 22.73 11.63 -7.76
N LYS A 21 23.57 10.59 -7.66
CA LYS A 21 23.53 9.44 -8.58
C LYS A 21 22.21 8.67 -8.47
N LEU A 22 21.68 8.52 -7.25
CA LEU A 22 20.39 7.89 -7.02
C LEU A 22 19.26 8.69 -7.69
N LYS A 23 19.20 10.00 -7.49
CA LYS A 23 18.20 10.87 -8.14
C LYS A 23 18.26 10.76 -9.67
N ALA A 24 19.46 10.82 -10.25
CA ALA A 24 19.65 10.66 -11.69
C ALA A 24 19.20 9.28 -12.19
N HIS A 25 19.48 8.22 -11.43
CA HIS A 25 19.05 6.87 -11.74
C HIS A 25 17.52 6.71 -11.69
N LEU A 26 16.86 7.20 -10.64
CA LEU A 26 15.40 7.18 -10.52
C LEU A 26 14.73 7.98 -11.65
N ALA A 27 15.26 9.15 -12.00
CA ALA A 27 14.79 9.94 -13.13
C ALA A 27 14.95 9.20 -14.49
N ALA A 28 15.96 8.33 -14.63
CA ALA A 28 16.08 7.47 -15.80
C ALA A 28 15.05 6.33 -15.79
N LEU A 29 14.83 5.68 -14.63
CA LEU A 29 13.84 4.60 -14.49
C LEU A 29 12.41 5.08 -14.73
N LEU A 30 12.07 6.29 -14.27
CA LEU A 30 10.75 6.88 -14.49
C LEU A 30 10.50 7.30 -15.95
N ARG A 31 11.45 7.13 -16.87
CA ARG A 31 11.23 7.32 -18.31
C ARG A 31 10.88 6.02 -19.03
N LEU A 32 11.00 4.87 -18.36
CA LEU A 32 10.59 3.59 -18.91
C LEU A 32 9.09 3.57 -19.24
N GLU A 33 8.69 2.64 -20.11
CA GLU A 33 7.32 2.57 -20.61
C GLU A 33 6.32 2.24 -19.50
N ASN A 34 6.68 1.29 -18.64
CA ASN A 34 5.85 0.84 -17.54
C ASN A 34 6.50 1.26 -16.22
N ILE A 35 5.79 2.04 -15.41
CA ILE A 35 6.25 2.41 -14.08
C ILE A 35 5.18 2.03 -13.05
N GLY A 36 5.65 1.53 -11.93
CA GLY A 36 4.80 1.09 -10.84
C GLY A 36 5.45 1.36 -9.49
N VAL A 37 4.61 1.53 -8.48
CA VAL A 37 5.03 1.60 -7.08
C VAL A 37 4.26 0.57 -6.28
N PHE A 38 4.96 -0.20 -5.45
CA PHE A 38 4.39 -1.08 -4.45
C PHE A 38 4.56 -0.44 -3.08
N LEU A 39 3.44 -0.07 -2.46
CA LEU A 39 3.40 0.56 -1.14
C LEU A 39 2.88 -0.43 -0.10
N GLY A 40 3.69 -0.70 0.93
CA GLY A 40 3.23 -1.38 2.13
C GLY A 40 2.80 -0.41 3.22
N ASN A 41 2.43 -0.93 4.39
CA ASN A 41 1.87 -0.13 5.49
C ASN A 41 2.85 0.93 6.01
N GLY A 42 4.17 0.71 5.87
CA GLY A 42 5.18 1.71 6.21
C GLY A 42 5.01 3.03 5.45
N ALA A 43 4.43 3.02 4.24
CA ALA A 43 4.14 4.24 3.49
C ALA A 43 2.93 5.01 4.05
N SER A 44 1.93 4.30 4.60
CA SER A 44 0.74 4.91 5.22
C SER A 44 0.98 5.46 6.62
N THR A 45 2.11 5.15 7.27
CA THR A 45 2.43 5.66 8.61
C THR A 45 2.48 7.19 8.66
N VAL A 46 2.97 7.84 7.59
CA VAL A 46 2.98 9.31 7.48
C VAL A 46 1.58 9.91 7.43
N ALA A 47 0.58 9.12 7.03
CA ALA A 47 -0.82 9.50 6.97
C ALA A 47 -1.60 9.19 8.27
N GLY A 48 -0.94 8.58 9.27
CA GLY A 48 -1.54 8.22 10.56
C GLY A 48 -1.81 6.73 10.76
N SER A 49 -1.41 5.86 9.83
CA SER A 49 -1.46 4.40 10.06
C SER A 49 -0.48 3.96 11.14
N LYS A 50 -0.71 2.79 11.73
CA LYS A 50 0.17 2.16 12.72
C LYS A 50 0.85 0.93 12.15
N LEU A 51 2.10 0.68 12.54
CA LEU A 51 2.81 -0.55 12.16
C LEU A 51 2.20 -1.77 12.85
N PHE A 52 2.33 -2.96 12.26
CA PHE A 52 1.79 -4.20 12.85
C PHE A 52 2.32 -4.51 14.25
N ARG A 53 3.55 -4.09 14.57
CA ARG A 53 4.08 -4.18 15.93
C ARG A 53 3.27 -3.33 16.92
N GLU A 54 2.94 -2.11 16.54
CA GLU A 54 2.14 -1.20 17.37
C GLU A 54 0.68 -1.68 17.48
N ILE A 55 0.13 -2.27 16.40
CA ILE A 55 -1.19 -2.91 16.42
C ILE A 55 -1.19 -4.06 17.44
N TRP A 56 -0.15 -4.90 17.44
CA TRP A 56 0.01 -5.98 18.40
C TRP A 56 0.15 -5.47 19.84
N GLU A 57 0.96 -4.43 20.06
CA GLU A 57 1.12 -3.81 21.37
C GLU A 57 -0.22 -3.23 21.90
N ASN A 58 -0.98 -2.55 21.04
CA ASN A 58 -2.32 -2.05 21.39
C ASN A 58 -3.29 -3.20 21.70
N PHE A 59 -3.24 -4.30 20.95
CA PHE A 59 -4.06 -5.49 21.22
C PHE A 59 -3.72 -6.09 22.60
N VAL A 60 -2.45 -6.26 22.91
CA VAL A 60 -2.00 -6.79 24.20
C VAL A 60 -2.43 -5.88 25.36
N GLN A 61 -2.39 -4.56 25.16
CA GLN A 61 -2.78 -3.58 26.17
C GLN A 61 -4.30 -3.49 26.36
N ASN A 62 -5.07 -3.45 25.26
CA ASN A 62 -6.52 -3.25 25.30
C ASN A 62 -7.29 -4.54 25.60
N TYR A 63 -6.71 -5.71 25.28
CA TYR A 63 -7.37 -7.02 25.37
C TYR A 63 -6.47 -8.08 26.06
N PRO A 64 -6.12 -7.86 27.35
CA PRO A 64 -5.19 -8.74 28.06
C PRO A 64 -5.75 -10.15 28.31
N GLU A 65 -7.07 -10.29 28.46
CA GLU A 65 -7.72 -11.60 28.65
C GLU A 65 -7.62 -12.47 27.39
N GLU A 66 -7.93 -11.88 26.23
CA GLU A 66 -7.83 -12.50 24.91
C GLU A 66 -6.39 -12.91 24.59
N HIS A 67 -5.42 -12.03 24.89
CA HIS A 67 -4.00 -12.33 24.73
C HIS A 67 -3.54 -13.50 25.62
N ASN A 68 -3.93 -13.51 26.89
CA ASN A 68 -3.61 -14.62 27.81
C ASN A 68 -4.27 -15.93 27.36
N TRP A 69 -5.47 -15.86 26.79
CA TRP A 69 -6.14 -17.03 26.21
C TRP A 69 -5.40 -17.57 24.98
N LEU A 70 -4.92 -16.70 24.08
CA LEU A 70 -4.10 -17.10 22.93
C LEU A 70 -2.83 -17.86 23.36
N LYS A 71 -2.15 -17.39 24.42
CA LYS A 71 -0.99 -18.08 25.01
C LYS A 71 -1.35 -19.48 25.51
N LYS A 72 -2.45 -19.60 26.27
CA LYS A 72 -2.91 -20.88 26.81
C LYS A 72 -3.27 -21.90 25.73
N GLN A 73 -3.84 -21.44 24.62
CA GLN A 73 -4.23 -22.29 23.48
C GLN A 73 -3.11 -22.52 22.47
N ASN A 74 -1.87 -22.10 22.77
CA ASN A 74 -0.68 -22.32 21.95
C ASN A 74 -0.75 -21.73 20.53
N PHE A 75 -1.55 -20.68 20.32
CA PHE A 75 -1.53 -19.89 19.07
C PHE A 75 -0.26 -19.04 18.94
N LEU A 76 0.44 -18.84 20.04
CA LEU A 76 1.73 -18.16 20.12
C LEU A 76 2.79 -19.20 20.48
N PRO A 77 3.21 -20.07 19.54
CA PRO A 77 4.20 -21.11 19.82
C PRO A 77 5.47 -20.46 20.36
N GLU A 78 6.05 -21.05 21.41
CA GLU A 78 7.18 -20.52 22.21
C GLU A 78 8.03 -19.54 21.41
N LEU A 79 7.87 -18.25 21.74
CA LEU A 79 8.53 -17.14 21.09
C LEU A 79 10.04 -17.32 21.25
N LYS A 80 10.69 -17.92 20.25
CA LYS A 80 12.11 -18.28 20.32
C LYS A 80 13.04 -17.08 20.56
N TYR A 81 12.55 -15.84 20.43
CA TYR A 81 13.39 -14.64 20.54
C TYR A 81 12.76 -13.43 21.28
N SER A 82 11.45 -13.12 21.17
CA SER A 82 10.77 -12.12 22.02
C SER A 82 9.23 -12.11 21.85
N GLU A 83 8.46 -11.70 22.87
CA GLU A 83 7.00 -11.42 22.78
C GLU A 83 6.63 -10.29 21.78
N LYS A 84 7.62 -9.57 21.24
CA LYS A 84 7.45 -8.37 20.40
C LYS A 84 7.50 -8.63 18.89
N ASP A 85 7.83 -9.85 18.46
CA ASP A 85 8.00 -10.18 17.04
C ASP A 85 6.90 -11.12 16.50
N VAL A 86 5.70 -11.05 17.08
CA VAL A 86 4.53 -11.78 16.55
C VAL A 86 4.16 -11.20 15.19
N ASN A 87 4.16 -12.05 14.15
CA ASN A 87 3.58 -11.68 12.86
C ASN A 87 2.05 -11.79 12.98
N VAL A 88 1.39 -10.63 13.09
CA VAL A 88 -0.07 -10.53 13.24
C VAL A 88 -0.80 -11.15 12.06
N GLU A 89 -0.25 -11.06 10.85
CA GLU A 89 -0.84 -11.65 9.64
C GLU A 89 -0.85 -13.19 9.73
N ASP A 90 0.30 -13.80 10.05
CA ASP A 90 0.41 -15.26 10.24
C ASP A 90 -0.48 -15.75 11.40
N LEU A 91 -0.60 -14.95 12.48
CA LEU A 91 -1.49 -15.26 13.60
C LEU A 91 -2.96 -15.29 13.16
N LEU A 92 -3.39 -14.29 12.39
CA LEU A 92 -4.76 -14.22 11.88
C LEU A 92 -5.07 -15.36 10.91
N ASP A 93 -4.10 -15.75 10.07
CA ASP A 93 -4.21 -16.93 9.21
C ASP A 93 -4.48 -18.19 10.05
N ASN A 94 -3.68 -18.41 11.10
CA ASN A 94 -3.86 -19.56 12.00
C ASN A 94 -5.20 -19.51 12.73
N ILE A 95 -5.65 -18.33 13.16
CA ILE A 95 -6.97 -18.14 13.80
C ILE A 95 -8.10 -18.50 12.83
N GLU A 96 -8.04 -18.03 11.58
CA GLU A 96 -9.07 -18.32 10.57
C GLU A 96 -9.12 -19.80 10.17
N ILE A 97 -7.97 -20.48 10.09
CA ILE A 97 -7.92 -21.94 9.90
C ILE A 97 -8.58 -22.64 11.10
N ALA A 98 -8.17 -22.29 12.32
CA ALA A 98 -8.71 -22.90 13.53
C ALA A 98 -10.22 -22.65 13.68
N LEU A 99 -10.73 -21.46 13.34
CA LEU A 99 -12.17 -21.17 13.36
C LEU A 99 -12.96 -22.13 12.48
N LYS A 100 -12.48 -22.41 11.26
CA LYS A 100 -13.15 -23.34 10.33
C LYS A 100 -13.10 -24.78 10.85
N GLU A 101 -11.97 -25.21 11.37
CA GLU A 101 -11.80 -26.56 11.93
C GLU A 101 -12.68 -26.76 13.18
N TRP A 102 -12.67 -25.79 14.09
CA TRP A 102 -13.43 -25.82 15.34
C TRP A 102 -14.93 -25.71 15.10
N GLN A 103 -15.35 -24.96 14.09
CA GLN A 103 -16.75 -24.93 13.66
C GLN A 103 -17.20 -26.30 13.15
N ARG A 104 -16.37 -27.01 12.38
CA ARG A 104 -16.66 -28.38 11.92
C ARG A 104 -16.68 -29.39 13.07
N ALA A 105 -15.78 -29.25 14.03
CA ALA A 105 -15.66 -30.15 15.18
C ALA A 105 -16.66 -29.86 16.32
N GLY A 106 -17.40 -28.75 16.27
CA GLY A 106 -18.31 -28.35 17.35
C GLY A 106 -17.58 -27.97 18.64
N ASN A 107 -16.41 -27.34 18.56
CA ASN A 107 -15.60 -27.00 19.73
C ASN A 107 -16.26 -25.92 20.59
N GLN A 108 -16.31 -26.14 21.91
CA GLN A 108 -16.89 -25.21 22.90
C GLN A 108 -16.14 -23.86 22.97
N GLU A 109 -14.84 -23.85 22.62
CA GLU A 109 -14.02 -22.63 22.65
C GLU A 109 -14.16 -21.75 21.39
N LEU A 110 -15.01 -22.14 20.43
CA LEU A 110 -15.23 -21.41 19.17
C LEU A 110 -15.61 -19.94 19.40
N ASN A 111 -16.50 -19.67 20.35
CA ASN A 111 -16.97 -18.30 20.63
C ASN A 111 -15.85 -17.41 21.19
N LYS A 112 -14.93 -17.97 21.99
CA LYS A 112 -13.76 -17.22 22.46
C LYS A 112 -12.81 -16.91 21.31
N LEU A 113 -12.57 -17.87 20.40
CA LEU A 113 -11.74 -17.63 19.23
C LEU A 113 -12.34 -16.55 18.31
N LYS A 114 -13.66 -16.54 18.12
CA LYS A 114 -14.37 -15.47 17.40
C LYS A 114 -14.17 -14.11 18.08
N LYS A 115 -14.28 -14.05 19.41
CA LYS A 115 -14.04 -12.83 20.19
C LYS A 115 -12.60 -12.31 20.03
N VAL A 116 -11.59 -13.19 20.11
CA VAL A 116 -10.19 -12.82 19.88
C VAL A 116 -9.99 -12.23 18.49
N ARG A 117 -10.52 -12.90 17.46
CA ARG A 117 -10.48 -12.40 16.09
C ARG A 117 -11.14 -11.02 15.98
N HIS A 118 -12.32 -10.85 16.57
CA HIS A 118 -13.04 -9.57 16.60
C HIS A 118 -12.19 -8.44 17.19
N CYS A 119 -11.55 -8.69 18.33
CA CYS A 119 -10.67 -7.72 18.98
C CYS A 119 -9.43 -7.38 18.13
N LEU A 120 -8.81 -8.36 17.47
CA LEU A 120 -7.69 -8.11 16.55
C LEU A 120 -8.14 -7.26 15.35
N TYR A 121 -9.30 -7.57 14.76
CA TYR A 121 -9.85 -6.78 13.66
C TYR A 121 -10.15 -5.35 14.06
N LYS A 122 -10.63 -5.09 15.28
CA LYS A 122 -10.81 -3.73 15.78
C LYS A 122 -9.50 -2.94 15.76
N GLU A 123 -8.40 -3.51 16.24
CA GLU A 123 -7.11 -2.81 16.27
C GLU A 123 -6.54 -2.58 14.87
N ILE A 124 -6.71 -3.52 13.94
CA ILE A 124 -6.30 -3.34 12.54
C ILE A 124 -7.11 -2.24 11.86
N ILE A 125 -8.43 -2.23 12.05
CA ILE A 125 -9.31 -1.22 11.45
C ILE A 125 -9.01 0.16 12.03
N LYS A 126 -8.82 0.28 13.35
CA LYS A 126 -8.40 1.55 13.98
C LYS A 126 -7.11 2.10 13.37
N ALA A 127 -6.14 1.23 13.06
CA ALA A 127 -4.92 1.65 12.38
C ALA A 127 -5.17 2.08 10.93
N ALA A 128 -6.03 1.36 10.19
CA ALA A 128 -6.31 1.63 8.78
C ALA A 128 -7.26 2.82 8.53
N ILE A 129 -7.98 3.30 9.54
CA ILE A 129 -8.86 4.48 9.44
C ILE A 129 -8.06 5.76 9.13
N LEU A 130 -6.80 5.84 9.54
CA LEU A 130 -5.95 7.03 9.50
C LEU A 130 -6.49 8.17 10.37
N LYS A 131 -7.52 8.89 9.91
CA LYS A 131 -8.19 9.95 10.66
C LYS A 131 -9.70 9.87 10.52
N GLU A 132 -10.41 9.87 11.64
CA GLU A 132 -11.88 9.80 11.67
C GLU A 132 -12.56 10.97 10.95
N GLU A 133 -12.00 12.19 11.05
CA GLU A 133 -12.55 13.38 10.37
C GLU A 133 -12.71 13.21 8.85
N TRP A 134 -11.83 12.44 8.21
CA TRP A 134 -11.88 12.18 6.77
C TRP A 134 -13.03 11.27 6.38
N TRP A 135 -13.49 10.42 7.29
CA TRP A 135 -14.65 9.57 7.08
C TRP A 135 -15.95 10.29 7.41
N GLU A 136 -15.94 11.15 8.44
CA GLU A 136 -17.10 11.96 8.84
C GLU A 136 -17.43 13.03 7.81
N ASN A 137 -16.40 13.69 7.27
CA ASN A 137 -16.55 14.69 6.23
C ASN A 137 -15.49 14.50 5.13
N PRO A 138 -15.76 13.62 4.14
CA PRO A 138 -14.83 13.35 3.05
C PRO A 138 -14.50 14.56 2.19
N GLU A 139 -15.35 15.60 2.16
CA GLU A 139 -15.10 16.81 1.37
C GLU A 139 -13.85 17.56 1.86
N LYS A 140 -13.48 17.43 3.14
CA LYS A 140 -12.25 18.02 3.71
C LYS A 140 -10.98 17.51 3.03
N ILE A 141 -11.01 16.33 2.40
CA ILE A 141 -9.88 15.81 1.63
C ILE A 141 -9.49 16.77 0.50
N LEU A 142 -10.45 17.49 -0.08
CA LEU A 142 -10.21 18.47 -1.15
C LEU A 142 -9.42 19.70 -0.69
N GLU A 143 -9.32 19.95 0.62
CA GLU A 143 -8.44 21.00 1.17
C GLU A 143 -6.96 20.60 1.11
N GLY A 144 -6.70 19.30 0.92
CA GLY A 144 -5.36 18.75 0.78
C GLY A 144 -4.64 18.68 2.13
N PRO A 145 -5.02 17.73 3.02
CA PRO A 145 -4.43 17.61 4.35
C PRO A 145 -2.91 17.37 4.27
N HIS A 146 -2.18 17.92 5.25
CA HIS A 146 -0.72 17.85 5.28
C HIS A 146 -0.21 16.41 5.42
N GLU A 147 -0.95 15.54 6.10
CA GLU A 147 -0.59 14.13 6.31
C GLU A 147 -0.59 13.32 5.00
N LEU A 148 -1.35 13.76 3.99
CA LEU A 148 -1.35 13.16 2.65
C LEU A 148 -0.39 13.86 1.68
N SER A 149 0.40 14.84 2.12
CA SER A 149 1.33 15.60 1.26
C SER A 149 2.27 14.70 0.46
N TYR A 150 2.97 13.76 1.12
CA TYR A 150 3.91 12.85 0.44
C TYR A 150 3.23 11.91 -0.55
N HIS A 151 2.01 11.45 -0.25
CA HIS A 151 1.21 10.66 -1.18
C HIS A 151 0.86 11.48 -2.43
N ARG A 152 0.37 12.72 -2.26
CA ARG A 152 0.07 13.62 -3.38
C ARG A 152 1.31 13.89 -4.23
N ILE A 153 2.42 14.25 -3.59
CA ILE A 153 3.69 14.53 -4.28
C ILE A 153 4.17 13.28 -5.04
N LEU A 154 4.05 12.08 -4.47
CA LEU A 154 4.35 10.84 -5.18
C LEU A 154 3.51 10.72 -6.45
N LEU A 155 2.18 10.80 -6.33
CA LEU A 155 1.26 10.66 -7.46
C LEU A 155 1.55 11.68 -8.55
N GLN A 156 1.74 12.94 -8.18
CA GLN A 156 2.05 14.03 -9.09
C GLN A 156 3.40 13.80 -9.80
N ARG A 157 4.45 13.39 -9.07
CA ARG A 157 5.76 13.08 -9.67
C ARG A 157 5.69 11.90 -10.63
N LEU A 158 4.96 10.83 -10.28
CA LEU A 158 4.76 9.68 -11.16
C LEU A 158 4.03 10.08 -12.44
N VAL A 159 2.90 10.77 -12.32
CA VAL A 159 2.07 11.17 -13.47
C VAL A 159 2.79 12.16 -14.37
N ALA A 160 3.44 13.18 -13.81
CA ALA A 160 4.14 14.20 -14.58
C ALA A 160 5.43 13.70 -15.25
N SER A 161 5.97 12.57 -14.80
CA SER A 161 7.12 11.93 -15.46
C SER A 161 6.75 11.21 -16.77
N ARG A 162 5.46 11.15 -17.11
CA ARG A 162 4.94 10.39 -18.25
C ARG A 162 4.92 11.21 -19.52
N GLN A 163 5.39 10.61 -20.59
CA GLN A 163 5.36 11.20 -21.92
C GLN A 163 4.04 10.88 -22.63
N PRO A 164 3.64 11.71 -23.62
CA PRO A 164 2.48 11.42 -24.45
C PRO A 164 2.54 10.02 -25.06
N GLY A 165 1.49 9.23 -24.86
CA GLY A 165 1.39 7.85 -25.37
C GLY A 165 1.87 6.76 -24.42
N GLN A 166 2.60 7.12 -23.35
CA GLN A 166 2.98 6.14 -22.33
C GLN A 166 1.80 5.78 -21.44
N THR A 167 1.87 4.59 -20.83
CA THR A 167 0.82 4.12 -19.93
C THR A 167 0.82 4.88 -18.59
N PRO A 168 -0.37 5.05 -17.97
CA PRO A 168 -0.48 5.57 -16.61
C PRO A 168 0.30 4.74 -15.58
N PRO A 169 0.82 5.38 -14.53
CA PRO A 169 1.55 4.66 -13.49
C PRO A 169 0.62 3.71 -12.73
N TRP A 170 1.21 2.59 -12.30
CA TRP A 170 0.53 1.59 -11.48
C TRP A 170 0.91 1.74 -10.00
N ILE A 171 -0.06 1.55 -9.12
CA ILE A 171 0.13 1.54 -7.68
C ILE A 171 -0.42 0.24 -7.16
N PHE A 172 0.45 -0.53 -6.53
CA PHE A 172 0.14 -1.79 -5.88
C PHE A 172 0.24 -1.57 -4.39
N THR A 173 -0.71 -2.09 -3.63
CA THR A 173 -0.66 -1.99 -2.17
C THR A 173 -1.31 -3.20 -1.50
N THR A 174 -0.84 -3.49 -0.31
CA THR A 174 -1.44 -4.43 0.64
C THR A 174 -2.24 -3.71 1.73
N ASN A 175 -2.30 -2.38 1.67
CA ASN A 175 -2.92 -1.58 2.72
C ASN A 175 -4.43 -1.54 2.54
N TYR A 176 -5.15 -1.64 3.65
CA TYR A 176 -6.62 -1.54 3.67
C TYR A 176 -7.11 -0.09 3.62
N ASP A 177 -6.29 0.85 4.09
CA ASP A 177 -6.59 2.28 4.21
C ASP A 177 -6.85 2.98 2.86
N LEU A 178 -7.36 4.21 2.90
CA LEU A 178 -7.70 5.00 1.70
C LEU A 178 -6.68 6.12 1.39
N ALA A 179 -5.44 6.03 1.89
CA ALA A 179 -4.46 7.12 1.76
C ALA A 179 -4.21 7.51 0.29
N ILE A 180 -4.12 6.53 -0.60
CA ILE A 180 -3.84 6.74 -2.03
C ILE A 180 -5.05 7.33 -2.73
N GLU A 181 -6.24 6.80 -2.45
CA GLU A 181 -7.51 7.24 -3.01
C GLU A 181 -7.78 8.71 -2.65
N TRP A 182 -7.69 9.05 -1.37
CA TRP A 182 -7.88 10.43 -0.91
C TRP A 182 -6.80 11.37 -1.42
N ALA A 183 -5.54 10.92 -1.45
CA ALA A 183 -4.48 11.72 -2.04
C ALA A 183 -4.78 12.01 -3.52
N ALA A 184 -5.21 11.02 -4.31
CA ALA A 184 -5.56 11.19 -5.72
C ALA A 184 -6.76 12.13 -5.92
N GLU A 185 -7.81 11.97 -5.12
CA GLU A 185 -9.02 12.81 -5.16
C GLU A 185 -8.70 14.29 -4.91
N SER A 186 -7.86 14.58 -3.91
CA SER A 186 -7.47 15.94 -3.55
C SER A 186 -6.71 16.70 -4.65
N ILE A 187 -6.08 15.97 -5.59
CA ILE A 187 -5.34 16.54 -6.74
C ILE A 187 -6.03 16.23 -8.08
N ASN A 188 -7.31 15.85 -8.05
CA ASN A 188 -8.15 15.56 -9.20
C ASN A 188 -7.63 14.45 -10.14
N LEU A 189 -6.86 13.48 -9.62
CA LEU A 189 -6.49 12.28 -10.37
C LEU A 189 -7.59 11.23 -10.28
N LYS A 190 -7.91 10.59 -11.41
CA LYS A 190 -8.84 9.46 -11.46
C LYS A 190 -8.15 8.18 -11.01
N VAL A 191 -8.75 7.49 -10.05
CA VAL A 191 -8.28 6.17 -9.59
C VAL A 191 -9.05 5.09 -10.34
N ILE A 192 -8.34 4.26 -11.09
CA ILE A 192 -8.88 3.05 -11.69
C ILE A 192 -8.48 1.86 -10.83
N ASN A 193 -9.41 1.32 -10.05
CA ASN A 193 -9.18 0.25 -9.08
C ASN A 193 -9.94 -1.05 -9.38
N GLY A 194 -10.48 -1.20 -10.58
CA GLY A 194 -11.29 -2.37 -10.94
C GLY A 194 -12.77 -2.20 -10.66
N PHE A 195 -13.21 -1.11 -10.03
CA PHE A 195 -14.63 -0.86 -9.74
C PHE A 195 -15.21 0.21 -10.68
N GLU A 196 -16.35 -0.10 -11.29
CA GLU A 196 -17.03 0.76 -12.25
C GLU A 196 -18.47 1.04 -11.80
N GLY A 197 -18.95 2.25 -12.07
CA GLY A 197 -20.28 2.71 -11.69
C GLY A 197 -20.25 4.08 -11.03
N LEU A 198 -21.42 4.70 -10.89
CA LEU A 198 -21.57 5.99 -10.21
C LEU A 198 -22.22 5.83 -8.83
N HIS A 199 -23.40 5.20 -8.78
CA HIS A 199 -24.16 5.01 -7.54
C HIS A 199 -23.88 3.66 -6.88
N CYS A 200 -23.58 2.65 -7.69
CA CYS A 200 -23.26 1.30 -7.24
C CYS A 200 -22.03 0.86 -8.04
N ARG A 201 -20.87 0.90 -7.39
CA ARG A 201 -19.59 0.57 -8.03
C ARG A 201 -19.34 -0.92 -7.87
N SER A 202 -19.53 -1.70 -8.93
CA SER A 202 -19.27 -3.14 -8.92
C SER A 202 -17.90 -3.45 -9.54
N PHE A 203 -17.31 -4.56 -9.15
CA PHE A 203 -16.03 -4.97 -9.73
C PHE A 203 -16.18 -5.40 -11.19
N SER A 204 -15.46 -4.72 -12.07
CA SER A 204 -15.34 -4.94 -13.50
C SER A 204 -13.86 -4.83 -13.89
N PRO A 205 -13.15 -5.95 -14.13
CA PRO A 205 -11.72 -5.92 -14.40
C PRO A 205 -11.37 -5.32 -15.77
N HIS A 206 -12.36 -5.16 -16.66
CA HIS A 206 -12.19 -4.45 -17.92
C HIS A 206 -11.82 -2.97 -17.69
N SER A 207 -12.20 -2.38 -16.56
CA SER A 207 -11.84 -0.99 -16.23
C SER A 207 -10.32 -0.76 -16.21
N PHE A 208 -9.51 -1.77 -15.87
CA PHE A 208 -8.04 -1.69 -15.96
C PHE A 208 -7.49 -1.60 -17.39
N ASP A 209 -8.29 -1.99 -18.38
CA ASP A 209 -7.91 -1.90 -19.80
C ASP A 209 -8.29 -0.53 -20.41
N LEU A 210 -8.98 0.32 -19.63
CA LEU A 210 -9.39 1.66 -20.03
C LEU A 210 -8.45 2.73 -19.45
N GLY A 211 -8.42 3.91 -20.08
CA GLY A 211 -7.61 5.05 -19.65
C GLY A 211 -8.26 6.39 -19.99
N TYR A 212 -7.89 7.43 -19.26
CA TYR A 212 -8.43 8.78 -19.46
C TYR A 212 -7.48 9.63 -20.31
N ARG A 213 -8.03 10.33 -21.30
CA ARG A 213 -7.29 11.29 -22.13
C ARG A 213 -8.07 12.58 -22.29
N ASN A 214 -7.36 13.71 -22.32
CA ASN A 214 -7.97 14.99 -22.65
C ASN A 214 -8.22 15.08 -24.18
N MET A 215 -9.49 15.09 -24.57
CA MET A 215 -9.90 15.14 -25.98
C MET A 215 -9.71 16.52 -26.64
N LEU A 216 -9.60 17.59 -25.82
CA LEU A 216 -9.46 18.97 -26.30
C LEU A 216 -7.99 19.42 -26.40
N ALA A 217 -7.05 18.62 -25.89
CA ALA A 217 -5.61 18.89 -25.97
C ALA A 217 -5.10 18.69 -27.41
N LYS A 218 -5.36 19.67 -28.30
CA LYS A 218 -4.78 19.72 -29.64
C LYS A 218 -3.50 20.56 -29.61
N GLY A 219 -2.36 19.93 -29.93
CA GLY A 219 -1.09 20.64 -30.16
C GLY A 219 -0.36 21.18 -28.93
N GLU A 220 -0.98 21.18 -27.74
CA GLU A 220 -0.25 21.39 -26.49
C GLU A 220 0.46 20.11 -26.07
N ALA A 221 1.68 20.21 -25.56
CA ALA A 221 2.40 19.13 -24.88
C ALA A 221 1.70 18.66 -23.57
N LYS A 222 0.43 19.03 -23.34
CA LYS A 222 -0.42 18.62 -22.23
C LYS A 222 -1.23 17.36 -22.57
N PHE A 223 -0.62 16.39 -23.24
CA PHE A 223 -1.11 14.99 -23.21
C PHE A 223 -0.75 14.38 -21.85
N GLY A 224 -1.14 15.06 -20.78
CA GLY A 224 -0.93 14.60 -19.42
C GLY A 224 -1.75 13.34 -19.18
N ILE A 225 -1.23 12.47 -18.33
CA ILE A 225 -2.00 11.35 -17.80
C ILE A 225 -2.89 11.89 -16.67
N TYR A 226 -4.16 11.51 -16.66
CA TYR A 226 -5.14 12.01 -15.67
C TYR A 226 -5.62 10.93 -14.71
N ASN A 227 -5.03 9.74 -14.80
CA ASN A 227 -5.43 8.61 -13.99
C ASN A 227 -4.22 7.84 -13.48
N ILE A 228 -4.47 7.05 -12.45
CA ILE A 228 -3.56 6.03 -11.93
C ILE A 228 -4.30 4.69 -11.90
N TYR A 229 -3.57 3.60 -12.04
CA TYR A 229 -4.12 2.27 -11.76
C TYR A 229 -3.80 1.92 -10.31
N LEU A 230 -4.79 1.53 -9.52
CA LEU A 230 -4.62 1.12 -8.12
C LEU A 230 -5.05 -0.33 -7.95
N VAL A 231 -4.15 -1.18 -7.49
CA VAL A 231 -4.41 -2.60 -7.21
C VAL A 231 -4.17 -2.85 -5.73
N LYS A 232 -5.26 -3.04 -4.98
CA LYS A 232 -5.21 -3.40 -3.56
C LYS A 232 -5.31 -4.92 -3.43
N SER A 233 -4.15 -5.58 -3.40
CA SER A 233 -4.06 -7.05 -3.38
C SER A 233 -4.68 -7.66 -2.12
N HIS A 234 -4.85 -6.82 -1.10
CA HIS A 234 -5.39 -7.18 0.18
C HIS A 234 -6.80 -6.61 0.45
N GLY A 235 -7.47 -6.04 -0.55
CA GLY A 235 -8.78 -5.43 -0.33
C GLY A 235 -8.72 -4.04 0.30
N SER A 236 -9.87 -3.55 0.75
CA SER A 236 -10.04 -2.17 1.20
C SER A 236 -11.12 -2.08 2.28
N LEU A 237 -11.03 -1.05 3.14
CA LEU A 237 -12.08 -0.72 4.11
C LEU A 237 -13.43 -0.37 3.44
N THR A 238 -13.42 0.03 2.17
CA THR A 238 -14.60 0.39 1.38
C THR A 238 -15.23 -0.76 0.61
N TRP A 239 -14.57 -1.92 0.52
CA TRP A 239 -15.09 -3.03 -0.28
C TRP A 239 -16.10 -3.83 0.54
N GLN A 240 -17.15 -4.30 -0.14
CA GLN A 240 -18.17 -5.15 0.43
C GLN A 240 -18.45 -6.33 -0.50
N GLU A 241 -18.38 -7.54 0.05
CA GLU A 241 -18.79 -8.77 -0.64
C GLU A 241 -20.32 -8.84 -0.77
N SER A 242 -20.81 -9.19 -1.96
CA SER A 242 -22.20 -9.61 -2.15
C SER A 242 -22.24 -11.10 -2.48
N LYS A 243 -22.76 -11.88 -1.52
CA LYS A 243 -22.99 -13.32 -1.71
C LYS A 243 -24.09 -13.62 -2.73
N GLU A 244 -25.03 -12.71 -2.91
CA GLU A 244 -26.14 -12.89 -3.87
C GLU A 244 -25.64 -12.79 -5.32
N TYR A 245 -24.68 -11.90 -5.58
CA TYR A 245 -24.19 -11.60 -6.93
C TYR A 245 -22.78 -12.12 -7.20
N ASP A 246 -22.19 -12.87 -6.26
CA ASP A 246 -20.82 -13.41 -6.31
C ASP A 246 -19.78 -12.38 -6.79
N THR A 247 -19.94 -11.14 -6.31
CA THR A 247 -19.12 -9.99 -6.72
C THR A 247 -18.90 -9.04 -5.55
N TYR A 248 -18.09 -8.03 -5.79
CA TYR A 248 -17.76 -7.01 -4.83
C TYR A 248 -18.29 -5.65 -5.25
N PHE A 249 -18.72 -4.89 -4.26
CA PHE A 249 -19.09 -3.50 -4.41
C PHE A 249 -18.14 -2.61 -3.62
N GLU A 250 -17.87 -1.43 -4.15
CA GLU A 250 -17.17 -0.38 -3.42
C GLU A 250 -18.19 0.62 -2.86
N LEU A 251 -18.19 0.74 -1.53
CA LEU A 251 -19.00 1.69 -0.79
C LEU A 251 -18.36 3.08 -0.81
N SER A 252 -19.19 4.12 -0.72
CA SER A 252 -18.70 5.46 -0.39
C SER A 252 -18.06 5.46 1.00
N ALA A 253 -17.14 6.41 1.24
CA ALA A 253 -16.50 6.57 2.55
C ALA A 253 -17.53 6.72 3.68
N GLN A 254 -18.59 7.51 3.47
CA GLN A 254 -19.65 7.72 4.47
C GLN A 254 -20.41 6.42 4.81
N THR A 255 -20.83 5.66 3.81
CA THR A 255 -21.56 4.41 4.05
C THR A 255 -20.67 3.33 4.65
N ALA A 256 -19.39 3.26 4.23
CA ALA A 256 -18.40 2.41 4.87
C ALA A 256 -18.19 2.81 6.34
N TRP A 257 -18.15 4.11 6.64
CA TRP A 257 -17.91 4.64 7.97
C TRP A 257 -18.98 4.24 8.98
N GLU A 258 -20.26 4.31 8.61
CA GLU A 258 -21.37 3.88 9.47
C GLU A 258 -21.21 2.41 9.90
N LYS A 259 -20.84 1.54 8.95
CA LYS A 259 -20.61 0.11 9.21
C LYS A 259 -19.37 -0.13 10.06
N ILE A 260 -18.30 0.63 9.80
CA ILE A 260 -17.06 0.57 10.58
C ILE A 260 -17.32 0.99 12.03
N LYS A 261 -18.00 2.13 12.26
CA LYS A 261 -18.39 2.57 13.62
C LYS A 261 -19.23 1.52 14.34
N PHE A 262 -20.22 0.95 13.64
CA PHE A 262 -21.06 -0.11 14.21
C PHE A 262 -20.23 -1.32 14.66
N PHE A 263 -19.29 -1.77 13.81
CA PHE A 263 -18.40 -2.87 14.16
C PHE A 263 -17.46 -2.56 15.32
N LEU A 264 -16.83 -1.37 15.31
CA LEU A 264 -15.91 -0.95 16.37
C LEU A 264 -16.59 -0.84 17.73
N ASN A 265 -17.85 -0.41 17.76
CA ASN A 265 -18.65 -0.26 18.98
C ASN A 265 -19.33 -1.54 19.44
N SER A 266 -19.49 -2.54 18.57
CA SER A 266 -20.17 -3.77 18.95
C SER A 266 -19.28 -4.75 19.72
N GLU A 267 -19.84 -5.40 20.73
CA GLU A 267 -19.23 -6.55 21.42
C GLU A 267 -19.57 -7.89 20.75
N ASP A 268 -20.51 -7.91 19.82
CA ASP A 268 -20.92 -9.12 19.11
C ASP A 268 -19.84 -9.55 18.10
N SER A 269 -19.21 -10.68 18.39
CA SER A 269 -18.16 -11.29 17.58
C SER A 269 -18.66 -12.00 16.31
N ASP A 270 -19.98 -12.15 16.15
CA ASP A 270 -20.60 -12.73 14.96
C ASP A 270 -20.92 -11.69 13.87
N ILE A 271 -20.74 -10.39 14.16
CA ILE A 271 -20.91 -9.35 13.15
C ILE A 271 -19.84 -9.52 12.07
N SER A 272 -20.30 -9.80 10.85
CA SER A 272 -19.44 -9.79 9.69
C SER A 272 -19.03 -8.35 9.37
N LEU A 273 -17.73 -8.12 9.36
CA LEU A 273 -17.18 -6.94 8.70
C LEU A 273 -17.53 -6.98 7.21
N PRO A 274 -17.82 -5.82 6.60
CA PRO A 274 -17.89 -5.72 5.14
C PRO A 274 -16.51 -5.89 4.50
N ILE A 275 -15.45 -5.65 5.28
CA ILE A 275 -14.06 -5.55 4.84
C ILE A 275 -13.49 -6.94 4.53
N ILE A 276 -12.91 -7.07 3.35
CA ILE A 276 -12.20 -8.27 2.93
C ILE A 276 -10.80 -8.19 3.53
N PHE A 277 -10.51 -9.05 4.49
CA PHE A 277 -9.15 -9.41 4.78
C PHE A 277 -8.71 -10.63 3.95
N PRO A 278 -7.56 -10.57 3.26
CA PRO A 278 -6.99 -11.63 2.43
C PRO A 278 -6.12 -12.55 3.29
N PHE A 279 -6.73 -13.39 4.11
CA PHE A 279 -5.96 -14.36 4.90
C PHE A 279 -5.80 -15.67 4.13
N ALA A 280 -4.67 -16.37 4.28
CA ALA A 280 -4.35 -17.68 3.69
C ALA A 280 -5.54 -18.66 3.75
N ALA A 281 -6.30 -18.62 4.85
CA ALA A 281 -7.50 -19.42 5.06
C ALA A 281 -8.66 -19.09 4.09
N LYS A 282 -8.79 -17.84 3.63
CA LYS A 282 -9.72 -17.43 2.56
C LYS A 282 -9.18 -17.78 1.16
N TYR A 283 -7.86 -17.80 0.95
CA TYR A 283 -7.29 -18.27 -0.32
C TYR A 283 -7.67 -19.73 -0.64
N MET A 284 -7.84 -20.59 0.37
CA MET A 284 -8.28 -21.97 0.17
C MET A 284 -9.78 -22.11 -0.13
N GLN A 285 -10.60 -21.09 0.16
CA GLN A 285 -12.06 -21.17 0.05
C GLN A 285 -12.60 -20.22 -1.00
N THR A 286 -12.21 -20.43 -2.26
CA THR A 286 -12.64 -19.61 -3.40
C THR A 286 -11.85 -18.31 -3.40
N ILE A 287 -10.81 -18.25 -4.22
CA ILE A 287 -10.35 -16.98 -4.75
C ILE A 287 -11.59 -16.35 -5.38
N GLY A 288 -12.24 -15.43 -4.66
CA GLY A 288 -13.24 -14.58 -5.27
C GLY A 288 -12.60 -14.00 -6.52
N PHE A 289 -13.28 -14.09 -7.65
CA PHE A 289 -12.81 -13.67 -8.98
C PHE A 289 -11.95 -12.39 -8.95
N VAL A 290 -12.33 -11.44 -8.10
CA VAL A 290 -11.65 -10.17 -7.84
C VAL A 290 -10.21 -10.28 -7.37
N LEU A 291 -9.91 -11.01 -6.28
CA LEU A 291 -8.55 -11.06 -5.74
C LEU A 291 -7.60 -11.74 -6.73
N GLY A 292 -8.05 -12.83 -7.36
CA GLY A 292 -7.26 -13.55 -8.37
C GLY A 292 -6.94 -12.66 -9.57
N GLU A 293 -7.91 -11.86 -10.00
CA GLU A 293 -7.76 -10.91 -11.08
C GLU A 293 -6.79 -9.76 -10.73
N LEU A 294 -6.83 -9.23 -9.50
CA LEU A 294 -5.85 -8.24 -9.04
C LEU A 294 -4.42 -8.79 -9.02
N PHE A 295 -4.23 -10.03 -8.54
CA PHE A 295 -2.93 -10.71 -8.61
C PHE A 295 -2.48 -10.96 -10.06
N ARG A 296 -3.41 -11.31 -10.96
CA ARG A 296 -3.12 -11.43 -12.39
C ARG A 296 -2.61 -10.12 -12.96
N ARG A 297 -3.31 -8.99 -12.71
CA ARG A 297 -2.87 -7.66 -13.20
C ARG A 297 -1.48 -7.28 -12.67
N PHE A 298 -1.18 -7.61 -11.42
CA PHE A 298 0.15 -7.38 -10.84
C PHE A 298 1.25 -8.21 -11.50
N THR A 299 1.02 -9.52 -11.68
CA THR A 299 1.98 -10.42 -12.35
C THR A 299 2.19 -10.07 -13.83
N GLU A 300 1.13 -9.64 -14.51
CA GLU A 300 1.20 -9.11 -15.88
C GLU A 300 2.06 -7.86 -15.95
N PHE A 301 1.84 -6.89 -15.06
CA PHE A 301 2.65 -5.67 -14.98
C PHE A 301 4.14 -6.00 -14.82
N LEU A 302 4.50 -6.90 -13.90
CA LEU A 302 5.87 -7.34 -13.67
C LEU A 302 6.53 -8.01 -14.89
N SER A 303 5.72 -8.62 -15.75
CA SER A 303 6.17 -9.32 -16.96
C SER A 303 6.30 -8.40 -18.17
N ARG A 304 5.83 -7.14 -18.11
CA ARG A 304 5.93 -6.20 -19.22
C ARG A 304 7.39 -5.80 -19.50
N PRO A 305 7.76 -5.55 -20.77
CA PRO A 305 9.08 -5.03 -21.08
C PRO A 305 9.25 -3.59 -20.58
N GLN A 306 10.49 -3.19 -20.34
CA GLN A 306 10.84 -1.82 -19.90
C GLN A 306 9.99 -1.39 -18.69
N THR A 307 10.10 -2.15 -17.61
CA THR A 307 9.28 -1.97 -16.41
C THR A 307 10.14 -1.55 -15.24
N CYS A 308 9.71 -0.54 -14.48
CA CYS A 308 10.25 -0.22 -13.17
C CYS A 308 9.19 -0.43 -12.10
N LEU A 309 9.52 -1.18 -11.06
CA LEU A 309 8.73 -1.25 -9.83
C LEU A 309 9.54 -0.70 -8.66
N ILE A 310 9.01 0.32 -7.98
CA ILE A 310 9.57 0.88 -6.75
C ILE A 310 8.80 0.30 -5.55
N ILE A 311 9.48 -0.34 -4.61
CA ILE A 311 8.89 -0.98 -3.43
C ILE A 311 9.29 -0.16 -2.19
N CYS A 312 8.30 0.30 -1.43
CA CYS A 312 8.52 1.12 -0.24
C CYS A 312 7.53 0.79 0.87
N GLY A 313 8.00 0.82 2.13
CA GLY A 313 7.15 0.57 3.30
C GLY A 313 6.62 -0.86 3.40
N PHE A 314 7.18 -1.79 2.62
CA PHE A 314 6.80 -3.21 2.63
C PHE A 314 7.79 -4.02 3.46
N SER A 315 7.27 -4.80 4.42
CA SER A 315 8.07 -5.59 5.36
C SER A 315 8.64 -6.88 4.75
N PHE A 316 8.17 -7.30 3.57
CA PHE A 316 8.41 -8.64 3.03
C PHE A 316 7.98 -9.77 3.98
N SER A 317 6.93 -9.56 4.79
CA SER A 317 6.29 -10.62 5.60
C SER A 317 5.54 -11.63 4.73
N ASP A 318 4.86 -11.15 3.67
CA ASP A 318 4.09 -11.99 2.75
C ASP A 318 5.00 -12.80 1.82
N LYS A 319 5.10 -14.11 2.10
CA LYS A 319 5.93 -15.05 1.33
C LYS A 319 5.46 -15.22 -0.12
N HIS A 320 4.17 -15.10 -0.41
CA HIS A 320 3.64 -15.27 -1.76
C HIS A 320 4.03 -14.08 -2.64
N LEU A 321 3.82 -12.85 -2.16
CA LEU A 321 4.27 -11.64 -2.83
C LEU A 321 5.79 -11.64 -3.05
N ASN A 322 6.56 -12.06 -2.04
CA ASN A 322 8.01 -12.19 -2.17
C ASN A 322 8.39 -13.12 -3.33
N GLN A 323 7.77 -14.31 -3.42
CA GLN A 323 8.04 -15.23 -4.53
C GLN A 323 7.72 -14.63 -5.91
N LEU A 324 6.68 -13.80 -6.01
CA LEU A 324 6.36 -13.09 -7.26
C LEU A 324 7.46 -12.12 -7.65
N PHE A 325 7.99 -11.31 -6.71
CA PHE A 325 9.13 -10.43 -6.99
C PHE A 325 10.36 -11.18 -7.48
N PHE A 326 10.70 -12.31 -6.85
CA PHE A 326 11.84 -13.13 -7.27
C PHE A 326 11.65 -13.72 -8.67
N ARG A 327 10.46 -14.23 -8.97
CA ARG A 327 10.16 -14.78 -10.30
C ARG A 327 10.17 -13.68 -11.37
N ALA A 328 9.70 -12.49 -11.04
CA ALA A 328 9.67 -11.36 -11.96
C ALA A 328 11.06 -10.94 -12.46
N LEU A 329 12.13 -11.19 -11.69
CA LEU A 329 13.51 -10.93 -12.13
C LEU A 329 13.95 -11.78 -13.34
N GLN A 330 13.19 -12.81 -13.72
CA GLN A 330 13.39 -13.50 -14.99
C GLN A 330 13.14 -12.59 -16.20
N ASN A 331 12.39 -11.49 -16.03
CA ASN A 331 12.28 -10.44 -17.02
C ASN A 331 13.58 -9.60 -17.06
N PRO A 332 14.38 -9.67 -18.14
CA PRO A 332 15.68 -8.99 -18.21
C PRO A 332 15.57 -7.46 -18.16
N THR A 333 14.40 -6.91 -18.51
CA THR A 333 14.15 -5.46 -18.59
C THR A 333 13.42 -4.87 -17.39
N LEU A 334 13.12 -5.71 -16.39
CA LEU A 334 12.55 -5.26 -15.13
C LEU A 334 13.62 -4.61 -14.25
N HIS A 335 13.29 -3.46 -13.69
CA HIS A 335 14.07 -2.80 -12.66
C HIS A 335 13.28 -2.79 -11.35
N LEU A 336 13.88 -3.30 -10.27
CA LEU A 336 13.33 -3.26 -8.93
C LEU A 336 14.11 -2.24 -8.10
N VAL A 337 13.41 -1.27 -7.53
CA VAL A 337 13.96 -0.34 -6.54
C VAL A 337 13.34 -0.67 -5.19
N ILE A 338 14.13 -0.97 -4.18
CA ILE A 338 13.64 -1.38 -2.85
C ILE A 338 14.13 -0.39 -1.81
N CYS A 339 13.23 0.11 -0.98
CA CYS A 339 13.58 0.98 0.15
C CYS A 339 13.55 0.17 1.45
N ASP A 340 14.70 0.06 2.11
CA ASP A 340 14.86 -0.63 3.40
C ASP A 340 15.56 0.27 4.42
N PRO A 341 14.82 0.91 5.35
CA PRO A 341 15.40 1.72 6.42
C PRO A 341 16.44 0.99 7.29
N PHE A 342 16.36 -0.34 7.36
CA PHE A 342 17.25 -1.16 8.18
C PHE A 342 18.42 -1.75 7.38
N ALA A 343 18.54 -1.42 6.09
CA ALA A 343 19.69 -1.81 5.30
C ALA A 343 20.89 -0.89 5.61
N GLU A 344 22.01 -1.51 5.96
CA GLU A 344 23.31 -0.86 6.14
C GLU A 344 24.15 -1.07 4.87
N ILE A 345 24.64 0.02 4.31
CA ILE A 345 25.36 0.05 3.03
C ILE A 345 26.69 0.76 3.25
N ASP A 346 27.77 -0.03 3.33
CA ASP A 346 29.15 0.45 3.43
C ASP A 346 29.97 -0.01 2.22
N GLU A 347 31.19 0.54 2.07
CA GLU A 347 32.12 0.18 0.98
C GLU A 347 32.46 -1.32 1.02
N GLY A 348 31.70 -2.12 0.27
CA GLY A 348 31.89 -3.57 0.15
C GLY A 348 31.07 -4.43 1.11
N HIS A 349 30.23 -3.84 1.97
CA HIS A 349 29.37 -4.58 2.90
C HIS A 349 27.92 -4.13 2.77
N PHE A 350 27.04 -5.05 2.40
CA PHE A 350 25.59 -4.88 2.46
C PHE A 350 25.03 -5.78 3.55
N ASN A 351 24.30 -5.20 4.49
CA ASN A 351 23.59 -5.96 5.51
C ASN A 351 22.13 -5.50 5.57
N SER A 352 21.23 -6.45 5.74
CA SER A 352 19.82 -6.17 6.02
C SER A 352 19.31 -7.23 6.98
N LEU A 353 18.53 -6.80 7.97
CA LEU A 353 17.80 -7.70 8.85
C LEU A 353 16.79 -8.56 8.08
N ASN A 354 16.38 -8.11 6.89
CA ASN A 354 15.44 -8.81 6.05
C ASN A 354 16.14 -9.84 5.16
N LYS A 355 15.91 -11.13 5.45
CA LYS A 355 16.49 -12.26 4.71
C LYS A 355 16.18 -12.22 3.21
N TRP A 356 15.03 -11.67 2.81
CA TRP A 356 14.66 -11.58 1.39
C TRP A 356 15.45 -10.50 0.68
N ILE A 357 15.59 -9.32 1.29
CA ILE A 357 16.37 -8.21 0.73
C ILE A 357 17.85 -8.60 0.66
N TYR A 358 18.38 -9.27 1.69
CA TYR A 358 19.73 -9.83 1.67
C TYR A 358 19.95 -10.82 0.52
N LYS A 359 19.00 -11.74 0.29
CA LYS A 359 19.05 -12.65 -0.86
C LYS A 359 19.04 -11.89 -2.20
N LEU A 360 18.21 -10.85 -2.34
CA LEU A 360 18.15 -10.03 -3.56
C LEU A 360 19.46 -9.28 -3.80
N ALA A 361 20.05 -8.70 -2.76
CA ALA A 361 21.34 -8.02 -2.85
C ALA A 361 22.45 -8.98 -3.35
N ASN A 362 22.46 -10.22 -2.86
CA ASN A 362 23.46 -11.23 -3.23
C ASN A 362 23.33 -11.74 -4.68
N ILE A 363 22.19 -11.53 -5.36
CA ILE A 363 22.08 -11.81 -6.79
C ILE A 363 23.00 -10.88 -7.59
N ASN A 364 23.32 -9.70 -7.04
CA ASN A 364 24.24 -8.74 -7.64
C ASN A 364 23.83 -8.29 -9.06
N SER A 365 22.52 -8.20 -9.30
CA SER A 365 21.95 -7.80 -10.58
C SER A 365 21.84 -6.28 -10.69
N HIS A 366 22.18 -5.73 -11.86
CA HIS A 366 21.98 -4.31 -12.19
C HIS A 366 20.50 -3.89 -12.29
N GLN A 367 19.60 -4.88 -12.28
CA GLN A 367 18.15 -4.69 -12.22
C GLN A 367 17.68 -4.26 -10.82
N ILE A 368 18.44 -4.60 -9.78
CA ILE A 368 18.05 -4.39 -8.39
C ILE A 368 18.82 -3.19 -7.85
N THR A 369 18.07 -2.21 -7.35
CA THR A 369 18.59 -1.07 -6.61
C THR A 369 18.00 -1.10 -5.21
N ILE A 370 18.83 -1.10 -4.18
CA ILE A 370 18.40 -1.06 -2.78
C ILE A 370 18.83 0.28 -2.19
N ILE A 371 17.87 1.03 -1.68
CA ILE A 371 18.06 2.28 -0.93
C ILE A 371 18.03 1.91 0.55
N GLY A 372 19.08 2.29 1.27
CA GLY A 372 19.25 2.00 2.69
C GLY A 372 19.52 3.25 3.52
N ASP A 373 20.14 3.06 4.68
CA ASP A 373 20.60 4.14 5.58
C ASP A 373 19.45 4.91 6.28
N LYS A 374 18.74 4.20 7.18
CA LYS A 374 17.74 4.73 8.13
C LYS A 374 16.81 5.77 7.49
N ASN A 375 17.06 7.05 7.81
CA ASN A 375 16.22 8.18 7.40
C ASN A 375 16.10 8.32 5.87
N ASN A 376 17.06 7.80 5.10
CA ASN A 376 17.08 7.94 3.64
C ASN A 376 16.19 6.93 2.90
N ALA A 377 15.74 5.87 3.56
CA ALA A 377 14.94 4.80 2.93
C ALA A 377 13.49 4.74 3.43
N TYR A 378 13.02 5.75 4.18
CA TYR A 378 11.60 5.93 4.47
C TYR A 378 10.85 6.55 3.28
N PHE A 379 9.53 6.48 3.34
CA PHE A 379 8.64 6.90 2.26
C PHE A 379 8.83 8.37 1.89
N GLU A 380 8.96 9.26 2.87
CA GLU A 380 9.19 10.69 2.66
C GLU A 380 10.47 10.93 1.85
N SER A 381 11.55 10.26 2.24
CA SER A 381 12.85 10.38 1.57
C SER A 381 12.80 9.86 0.14
N LEU A 382 12.17 8.70 -0.10
CA LEU A 382 11.95 8.18 -1.45
C LEU A 382 11.24 9.22 -2.31
N VAL A 383 10.12 9.78 -1.82
CA VAL A 383 9.34 10.78 -2.56
C VAL A 383 10.24 11.95 -2.95
N THR A 384 11.11 12.43 -2.05
CA THR A 384 12.03 13.55 -2.33
C THR A 384 13.12 13.23 -3.35
N TYR A 385 13.43 11.96 -3.60
CA TYR A 385 14.41 11.53 -4.59
C TYR A 385 13.85 11.44 -6.00
N LEU A 386 12.53 11.29 -6.15
CA LEU A 386 11.88 11.33 -7.45
C LEU A 386 12.05 12.73 -8.07
N PRO A 387 12.12 12.85 -9.41
CA PRO A 387 12.25 14.13 -10.08
C PRO A 387 11.04 15.02 -9.79
N GLU A 388 11.30 16.31 -9.60
CA GLU A 388 10.24 17.31 -9.54
C GLU A 388 9.58 17.44 -10.91
N PRO A 389 8.25 17.54 -10.97
CA PRO A 389 7.57 17.79 -12.23
C PRO A 389 7.91 19.19 -12.70
N ALA A 390 8.16 19.34 -14.00
CA ALA A 390 8.55 20.63 -14.59
C ALA A 390 7.44 21.70 -14.49
N LEU A 391 6.19 21.29 -14.24
CA LEU A 391 5.02 22.14 -14.09
C LEU A 391 4.31 21.69 -12.81
N TYR A 392 4.40 22.48 -11.75
CA TYR A 392 3.58 22.33 -10.55
C TYR A 392 2.54 23.43 -10.47
N ASP A 393 1.28 23.01 -10.32
CA ASP A 393 0.10 23.85 -10.06
C ASP A 393 0.03 24.31 -8.59
N GLU A 394 1.08 24.18 -7.76
CA GLU A 394 1.08 24.71 -6.38
C GLU A 394 0.74 26.20 -6.37
N LYS A 395 1.29 26.96 -7.33
CA LYS A 395 0.95 28.36 -7.52
C LYS A 395 -0.52 28.55 -7.91
N LEU A 396 -1.09 27.61 -8.67
CA LEU A 396 -2.51 27.60 -9.05
C LEU A 396 -3.43 27.23 -7.88
N GLU A 397 -3.02 26.34 -6.98
CA GLU A 397 -3.73 26.03 -5.73
C GLU A 397 -3.63 27.18 -4.74
N GLU A 398 -2.48 27.82 -4.60
CA GLU A 398 -2.31 29.08 -3.85
C GLU A 398 -3.20 30.17 -4.43
N ILE A 399 -3.25 30.31 -5.76
CA ILE A 399 -4.16 31.23 -6.44
C ILE A 399 -5.63 30.84 -6.18
N LYS A 400 -6.01 29.56 -6.23
CA LYS A 400 -7.39 29.12 -5.92
C LYS A 400 -7.76 29.40 -4.46
N LYS A 401 -6.86 29.18 -3.51
CA LYS A 401 -7.05 29.51 -2.09
C LYS A 401 -7.20 31.01 -1.91
N PHE A 402 -6.33 31.79 -2.54
CA PHE A 402 -6.39 33.25 -2.55
C PHE A 402 -7.69 33.78 -3.18
N LEU A 403 -8.15 33.19 -4.29
CA LEU A 403 -9.42 33.54 -4.93
C LEU A 403 -10.64 33.18 -4.07
N LYS A 404 -10.60 32.06 -3.33
CA LYS A 404 -11.65 31.70 -2.36
C LYS A 404 -11.72 32.67 -1.18
N VAL A 405 -10.58 33.16 -0.69
CA VAL A 405 -10.54 34.19 0.37
C VAL A 405 -11.16 35.49 -0.14
N LEU A 406 -10.76 35.94 -1.33
CA LEU A 406 -11.32 37.14 -1.98
C LEU A 406 -12.83 37.05 -2.27
N SER A 407 -13.37 35.84 -2.51
CA SER A 407 -14.80 35.67 -2.75
C SER A 407 -15.64 35.69 -1.47
N HIS A 408 -15.04 35.53 -0.29
CA HIS A 408 -15.72 35.63 1.01
C HIS A 408 -15.65 37.06 1.61
N GLU A 409 -14.85 37.95 1.03
CA GLU A 409 -14.75 39.37 1.43
C GLU A 409 -15.70 40.30 0.65
N ARG A 410 -16.60 39.75 -0.18
CA ARG A 410 -17.71 40.45 -0.84
C ARG A 410 -19.04 39.99 -0.26
#